data_AF-W4QMN6-F1
#
_entry.id   AF-W4QMN6-F1
#
_cell.length_a   1.000
_cell.length_b   1.000
_cell.length_c   1.000
_cell.angle_alpha   90.00
_cell.angle_beta   90.00
_cell.angle_gamma   90.00
#
_symmetry.space_group_name_H-M   'P 1'
#
loop_
_entity.id
_entity.type
_entity.pdbx_description
1 polymer ?
#
loop_
_entity_poly.entity_id
_entity_poly.type
_entity_poly.pdbx_seq_one_letter_code
_entity_poly.pdbx_strand_id
1 'polypeptide(L)'
;MTTTTAIKGINVKELTKKILNGDHIFILDVRNTGDFDDWKIEGENVHIINKPYFDLIDSLDPIMDQLPKDQPIYVICAKGGSSEFVAEQIADAGYNNVYSIEGGMKAWSEHLEPIKIGDLTGGGTIYQFVRIGKGCLSYLVESNGEVAIIDAARMIEPYEQFISEHNLKLTHLLDTHLHADHISGGRTLAEKVGAEYHLPPKDAEEVTYSYTKLEDGNEIRVGKVLIKAIYSPGHTIGSTSFIVDDQYLLTGDILFIDSIGRPDLAGKAEDWVSDLRQTLYDRYKQLADNLIVLPALHGN
;
A
#
# COMPACT_ATOMS: atom_id res chain seq x y z
N MET A 1 14.30 39.79 -20.48
CA MET A 1 14.37 39.19 -19.13
C MET A 1 13.15 38.31 -19.02
N THR A 2 13.29 37.01 -19.31
CA THR A 2 12.25 36.03 -19.06
C THR A 2 12.17 35.86 -17.55
N THR A 3 11.07 36.30 -16.96
CA THR A 3 10.72 35.96 -15.58
C THR A 3 10.47 34.47 -15.54
N THR A 4 11.43 33.69 -15.07
CA THR A 4 11.26 32.26 -14.78
C THR A 4 10.11 32.14 -13.78
N THR A 5 8.98 31.59 -14.22
CA THR A 5 7.86 31.33 -13.31
C THR A 5 8.27 30.15 -12.44
N ALA A 6 8.45 30.37 -11.14
CA ALA A 6 8.80 29.29 -10.22
C ALA A 6 7.69 28.24 -10.25
N ILE A 7 8.01 27.03 -10.74
CA ILE A 7 7.08 25.91 -10.73
C ILE A 7 6.79 25.45 -9.30
N LYS A 8 5.61 24.88 -9.09
CA LYS A 8 5.23 24.31 -7.79
C LYS A 8 5.48 22.80 -7.81
N GLY A 9 6.09 22.29 -6.75
CA GLY A 9 6.05 20.87 -6.45
C GLY A 9 4.68 20.48 -5.88
N ILE A 10 4.22 19.27 -6.16
CA ILE A 10 3.16 18.62 -5.40
C ILE A 10 3.70 17.30 -4.85
N ASN A 11 3.55 17.08 -3.55
CA ASN A 11 3.92 15.80 -2.96
C ASN A 11 2.86 14.74 -3.29
N VAL A 12 3.27 13.47 -3.26
CA VAL A 12 2.41 12.34 -3.62
C VAL A 12 1.17 12.26 -2.71
N LYS A 13 1.32 12.52 -1.40
CA LYS A 13 0.22 12.49 -0.42
C LYS A 13 -0.90 13.45 -0.80
N GLU A 14 -0.57 14.66 -1.22
CA GLU A 14 -1.54 15.65 -1.69
C GLU A 14 -2.24 15.20 -2.97
N LEU A 15 -1.48 14.68 -3.95
CA LEU A 15 -2.06 14.17 -5.20
C LEU A 15 -2.99 12.97 -4.95
N THR A 16 -2.58 12.03 -4.09
CA THR A 16 -3.39 10.87 -3.70
C THR A 16 -4.72 11.31 -3.10
N LYS A 17 -4.71 12.27 -2.17
CA LYS A 17 -5.95 12.82 -1.58
C LYS A 17 -6.88 13.41 -2.64
N LYS A 18 -6.34 14.12 -3.63
CA LYS A 18 -7.14 14.67 -4.73
C LYS A 18 -7.82 13.58 -5.54
N ILE A 19 -7.08 12.53 -5.90
CA ILE A 19 -7.61 11.38 -6.63
C ILE A 19 -8.70 10.67 -5.82
N LEU A 20 -8.45 10.41 -4.53
CA LEU A 20 -9.43 9.75 -3.64
C LEU A 20 -10.68 10.60 -3.38
N ASN A 21 -10.58 11.92 -3.42
CA ASN A 21 -11.73 12.83 -3.34
C ASN A 21 -12.53 12.92 -4.64
N GLY A 22 -12.07 12.29 -5.72
CA GLY A 22 -12.71 12.35 -7.03
C GLY A 22 -12.45 13.64 -7.80
N ASP A 23 -11.41 14.41 -7.47
CA ASP A 23 -11.01 15.58 -8.25
C ASP A 23 -10.70 15.16 -9.71
N HIS A 24 -11.01 16.04 -10.69
CA HIS A 24 -10.54 15.85 -12.06
C HIS A 24 -9.05 16.19 -12.15
N ILE A 25 -8.24 15.21 -12.54
CA ILE A 25 -6.77 15.33 -12.56
C ILE A 25 -6.26 15.10 -13.97
N PHE A 26 -5.43 16.02 -14.48
CA PHE A 26 -4.69 15.86 -15.73
C PHE A 26 -3.21 15.60 -15.44
N ILE A 27 -2.69 14.48 -15.96
CA ILE A 27 -1.30 14.08 -15.80
C ILE A 27 -0.61 14.01 -17.17
N LEU A 28 0.55 14.67 -17.28
CA LEU A 28 1.51 14.46 -18.36
C LEU A 28 2.63 13.55 -17.85
N ASP A 29 2.64 12.31 -18.32
CA ASP A 29 3.73 11.37 -18.04
C ASP A 29 4.83 11.50 -19.10
N VAL A 30 6.02 11.90 -18.66
CA VAL A 30 7.18 12.11 -19.54
C VAL A 30 8.18 10.96 -19.51
N ARG A 31 7.81 9.80 -18.95
CA ARG A 31 8.61 8.57 -19.06
C ARG A 31 8.59 8.04 -20.50
N ASN A 32 9.52 7.14 -20.78
CA ASN A 32 9.49 6.36 -22.01
C ASN A 32 8.19 5.56 -22.09
N THR A 33 7.66 5.39 -23.30
CA THR A 33 6.36 4.73 -23.51
C THR A 33 6.33 3.31 -22.96
N GLY A 34 7.43 2.55 -23.02
CA GLY A 34 7.50 1.23 -22.39
C GLY A 34 7.26 1.26 -20.87
N ASP A 35 7.92 2.18 -20.14
CA ASP A 35 7.72 2.30 -18.69
C ASP A 35 6.28 2.73 -18.33
N PHE A 36 5.67 3.54 -19.20
CA PHE A 36 4.29 4.00 -19.06
C PHE A 36 3.27 2.88 -19.34
N ASP A 37 3.52 2.08 -20.37
CA ASP A 37 2.68 0.95 -20.76
C ASP A 37 2.74 -0.17 -19.72
N ASP A 38 3.90 -0.37 -19.08
CA ASP A 38 4.07 -1.33 -17.99
C ASP A 38 3.16 -0.98 -16.80
N TRP A 39 3.07 0.31 -16.44
CA TRP A 39 2.18 0.82 -15.40
C TRP A 39 2.16 2.35 -15.36
N LYS A 40 1.05 2.91 -14.88
CA LYS A 40 0.80 4.36 -14.80
C LYS A 40 -0.10 4.71 -13.62
N ILE A 41 -0.25 6.00 -13.33
CA ILE A 41 -1.23 6.46 -12.34
C ILE A 41 -2.62 6.28 -12.94
N GLU A 42 -3.51 5.66 -12.16
CA GLU A 42 -4.90 5.38 -12.53
C GLU A 42 -5.86 5.97 -11.49
N GLY A 43 -7.10 6.19 -11.90
CA GLY A 43 -8.18 6.69 -11.06
C GLY A 43 -9.39 7.08 -11.91
N GLU A 44 -10.59 7.05 -11.32
CA GLU A 44 -11.86 7.26 -12.05
C GLU A 44 -11.88 8.59 -12.83
N ASN A 45 -11.39 9.67 -12.22
CA ASN A 45 -11.35 11.02 -12.80
C ASN A 45 -9.94 11.46 -13.23
N VAL A 46 -9.03 10.51 -13.44
CA VAL A 46 -7.65 10.77 -13.88
C VAL A 46 -7.56 10.67 -15.41
N HIS A 47 -7.21 11.77 -16.06
CA HIS A 47 -6.83 11.79 -17.47
C HIS A 47 -5.30 11.88 -17.59
N ILE A 48 -4.68 10.91 -18.25
CA ILE A 48 -3.23 10.84 -18.40
C ILE A 48 -2.83 10.69 -19.86
N ILE A 49 -1.86 11.50 -20.29
CA ILE A 49 -1.20 11.37 -21.59
C ILE A 49 0.29 11.05 -21.38
N ASN A 50 0.87 10.25 -22.28
CA ASN A 50 2.30 9.97 -22.28
C ASN A 50 2.98 10.67 -23.44
N LYS A 51 4.02 11.46 -23.14
CA LYS A 51 4.94 11.98 -24.14
C LYS A 51 6.36 11.94 -23.61
N PRO A 52 7.22 11.03 -24.11
CA PRO A 52 8.57 10.86 -23.59
C PRO A 52 9.36 12.17 -23.53
N TYR A 53 10.09 12.36 -22.44
CA TYR A 53 10.93 13.53 -22.20
C TYR A 53 11.85 13.88 -23.37
N PHE A 54 12.42 12.87 -24.03
CA PHE A 54 13.32 13.06 -25.17
C PHE A 54 12.63 13.74 -26.36
N ASP A 55 11.32 13.61 -26.50
CA ASP A 55 10.53 14.27 -27.54
C ASP A 55 10.22 15.74 -27.18
N LEU A 56 10.48 16.15 -25.94
CA LEU A 56 10.10 17.44 -25.36
C LEU A 56 11.30 18.31 -24.98
N ILE A 57 12.53 17.79 -25.12
CA ILE A 57 13.75 18.47 -24.65
C ILE A 57 14.06 19.73 -25.48
N ASP A 58 13.75 19.70 -26.78
CA ASP A 58 14.04 20.78 -27.71
C ASP A 58 12.84 21.71 -27.93
N SER A 59 11.61 21.18 -27.89
CA SER A 59 10.37 21.95 -28.07
C SER A 59 9.17 21.22 -27.47
N LEU A 60 8.20 22.00 -26.97
CA LEU A 60 6.90 21.49 -26.50
C LEU A 60 5.84 21.39 -27.59
N ASP A 61 6.11 21.85 -28.82
CA ASP A 61 5.16 21.84 -29.95
C ASP A 61 4.34 20.54 -30.09
N PRO A 62 4.92 19.33 -29.88
CA PRO A 62 4.17 18.08 -30.02
C PRO A 62 2.99 17.89 -29.06
N ILE A 63 2.93 18.64 -27.95
CA ILE A 63 1.91 18.47 -26.90
C ILE A 63 1.06 19.72 -26.66
N MET A 64 1.41 20.88 -27.25
CA MET A 64 0.76 22.16 -26.94
C MET A 64 -0.76 22.14 -27.11
N ASP A 65 -1.27 21.42 -28.11
CA ASP A 65 -2.71 21.31 -28.39
C ASP A 65 -3.44 20.28 -27.49
N GLN A 66 -2.69 19.47 -26.74
CA GLN A 66 -3.22 18.44 -25.84
C GLN A 66 -3.27 18.91 -24.38
N LEU A 67 -2.53 19.96 -24.04
CA LEU A 67 -2.48 20.49 -22.68
C LEU A 67 -3.72 21.34 -22.36
N PRO A 68 -4.38 21.11 -21.21
CA PRO A 68 -5.55 21.88 -20.84
C PRO A 68 -5.15 23.28 -20.34
N LYS A 69 -5.93 24.30 -20.72
CA LYS A 69 -5.65 25.70 -20.35
C LYS A 69 -6.31 26.14 -19.05
N ASP A 70 -7.40 25.48 -18.67
CA ASP A 70 -8.29 25.93 -17.58
C ASP A 70 -8.21 25.05 -16.32
N GLN A 71 -7.25 24.13 -16.24
CA GLN A 71 -7.06 23.26 -15.06
C GLN A 71 -5.57 23.00 -14.79
N PRO A 72 -5.22 22.50 -13.58
CA PRO A 72 -3.83 22.14 -13.26
C PRO A 72 -3.28 21.04 -14.17
N ILE A 73 -2.00 21.17 -14.52
CA ILE A 73 -1.22 20.16 -15.24
C ILE A 73 -0.21 19.57 -14.27
N TYR A 74 -0.31 18.27 -14.02
CA TYR A 74 0.65 17.54 -13.20
C TYR A 74 1.62 16.77 -14.08
N VAL A 75 2.90 17.08 -14.01
CA VAL A 75 3.94 16.41 -14.81
C VAL A 75 4.62 15.36 -13.95
N ILE A 76 4.78 14.15 -14.48
CA ILE A 76 5.46 13.04 -13.78
C ILE A 76 6.51 12.39 -14.66
N CYS A 77 7.62 12.00 -14.04
CA CYS A 77 8.62 11.12 -14.63
C CYS A 77 9.00 10.02 -13.63
N ALA A 78 10.07 9.26 -13.88
CA ALA A 78 10.48 8.19 -12.96
C ALA A 78 10.88 8.68 -11.56
N LYS A 79 11.56 9.83 -11.44
CA LYS A 79 12.20 10.30 -10.19
C LYS A 79 12.04 11.80 -9.87
N GLY A 80 11.29 12.56 -10.67
CA GLY A 80 11.06 14.01 -10.48
C GLY A 80 11.89 14.94 -11.39
N GLY A 81 13.14 14.59 -11.71
CA GLY A 81 14.03 15.52 -12.44
C GLY A 81 13.54 15.92 -13.84
N SER A 82 13.18 14.96 -14.69
CA SER A 82 12.65 15.27 -16.04
C SER A 82 11.30 15.97 -16.01
N SER A 83 10.46 15.69 -15.00
CA SER A 83 9.16 16.33 -14.88
C SER A 83 9.27 17.77 -14.40
N GLU A 84 10.25 18.10 -13.55
CA GLU A 84 10.56 19.48 -13.18
C GLU A 84 10.94 20.30 -14.42
N PHE A 85 11.89 19.80 -15.23
CA PHE A 85 12.30 20.50 -16.46
C PHE A 85 11.11 20.74 -17.41
N VAL A 86 10.30 19.71 -17.69
CA VAL A 86 9.17 19.85 -18.61
C VAL A 86 8.10 20.78 -18.01
N ALA A 87 7.85 20.71 -16.70
CA ALA A 87 6.93 21.62 -16.03
C ALA A 87 7.37 23.09 -16.15
N GLU A 88 8.67 23.37 -16.04
CA GLU A 88 9.24 24.72 -16.23
C GLU A 88 9.01 25.22 -17.66
N GLN A 89 9.26 24.37 -18.66
CA GLN A 89 9.02 24.74 -20.07
C GLN A 89 7.54 25.03 -20.34
N ILE A 90 6.62 24.24 -19.75
CA ILE A 90 5.18 24.46 -19.91
C ILE A 90 4.77 25.78 -19.23
N ALA A 91 5.34 26.08 -18.06
CA ALA A 91 5.11 27.34 -17.37
C ALA A 91 5.62 28.55 -18.18
N ASP A 92 6.83 28.46 -18.75
CA ASP A 92 7.41 29.49 -19.61
C ASP A 92 6.62 29.69 -20.92
N ALA A 93 5.91 28.65 -21.38
CA ALA A 93 4.96 28.73 -22.50
C ALA A 93 3.61 29.42 -22.13
N GLY A 94 3.45 29.88 -20.89
CA GLY A 94 2.32 30.70 -20.44
C GLY A 94 1.24 29.97 -19.64
N TYR A 95 1.47 28.72 -19.25
CA TYR A 95 0.55 27.97 -18.37
C TYR A 95 0.83 28.31 -16.90
N ASN A 96 -0.19 28.76 -16.17
CA ASN A 96 -0.01 29.29 -14.80
C ASN A 96 -0.16 28.23 -13.70
N ASN A 97 -0.72 27.04 -14.01
CA ASN A 97 -1.04 25.99 -13.04
C ASN A 97 -0.32 24.69 -13.39
N VAL A 98 1.02 24.72 -13.40
CA VAL A 98 1.86 23.55 -13.71
C VAL A 98 2.57 23.08 -12.46
N TYR A 99 2.52 21.78 -12.22
CA TYR A 99 3.09 21.13 -11.05
C TYR A 99 3.99 19.97 -11.46
N SER A 100 5.15 19.85 -10.83
CA SER A 100 5.94 18.60 -10.90
C SER A 100 5.59 17.71 -9.73
N ILE A 101 5.34 16.43 -9.99
CA ILE A 101 5.09 15.44 -8.94
C ILE A 101 6.42 15.05 -8.29
N GLU A 102 6.59 15.44 -7.02
CA GLU A 102 7.83 15.30 -6.27
C GLU A 102 8.23 13.81 -6.13
N GLY A 103 9.47 13.50 -6.47
CA GLY A 103 10.00 12.13 -6.43
C GLY A 103 9.46 11.19 -7.53
N GLY A 104 8.54 11.66 -8.38
CA GLY A 104 8.02 10.95 -9.54
C GLY A 104 7.34 9.62 -9.22
N MET A 105 7.31 8.72 -10.21
CA MET A 105 6.70 7.39 -10.07
C MET A 105 7.34 6.55 -8.97
N LYS A 106 8.63 6.77 -8.65
CA LYS A 106 9.25 6.10 -7.50
C LYS A 106 8.51 6.43 -6.20
N ALA A 107 8.36 7.73 -5.90
CA ALA A 107 7.62 8.18 -4.72
C ALA A 107 6.15 7.72 -4.77
N TRP A 108 5.51 7.76 -5.96
CA TRP A 108 4.16 7.23 -6.15
C TRP A 108 4.04 5.76 -5.75
N SER A 109 5.01 4.93 -6.16
CA SER A 109 5.03 3.49 -5.87
C SER A 109 5.32 3.15 -4.40
N GLU A 110 5.94 4.08 -3.67
CA GLU A 110 6.37 3.91 -2.27
C GLU A 110 5.35 4.53 -1.29
N HIS A 111 4.40 5.32 -1.79
CA HIS A 111 3.38 5.96 -0.97
C HIS A 111 2.36 4.96 -0.40
N LEU A 112 2.11 5.09 0.89
CA LEU A 112 1.10 4.37 1.63
C LEU A 112 0.12 5.40 2.20
N GLU A 113 -1.14 5.34 1.76
CA GLU A 113 -2.19 6.22 2.28
C GLU A 113 -2.95 5.51 3.41
N PRO A 114 -2.94 6.05 4.64
CA PRO A 114 -3.73 5.50 5.74
C PRO A 114 -5.20 5.90 5.60
N ILE A 115 -6.08 4.92 5.55
CA ILE A 115 -7.54 5.05 5.50
C ILE A 115 -8.10 4.48 6.80
N LYS A 116 -8.86 5.29 7.54
CA LYS A 116 -9.57 4.81 8.72
C LYS A 116 -10.69 3.87 8.28
N ILE A 117 -10.65 2.62 8.72
CA ILE A 117 -11.68 1.62 8.43
C ILE A 117 -12.85 1.77 9.41
N GLY A 118 -12.55 1.88 10.71
CA GLY A 118 -13.60 2.00 11.72
C GLY A 118 -13.08 2.03 13.14
N ASP A 119 -13.97 2.38 14.07
CA ASP A 119 -13.72 2.29 15.51
C ASP A 119 -13.91 0.85 15.99
N LEU A 120 -13.14 0.48 17.02
CA LEU A 120 -13.16 -0.84 17.64
C LEU A 120 -14.05 -0.83 18.89
N THR A 121 -14.81 -1.91 19.13
CA THR A 121 -15.67 -2.09 20.32
C THR A 121 -14.89 -2.09 21.63
N GLY A 122 -13.67 -2.64 21.66
CA GLY A 122 -12.76 -2.58 22.81
C GLY A 122 -12.20 -1.18 23.09
N GLY A 123 -12.47 -0.21 22.20
CA GLY A 123 -11.90 1.13 22.19
C GLY A 123 -10.59 1.16 21.40
N GLY A 124 -10.49 2.09 20.46
CA GLY A 124 -9.38 2.18 19.51
C GLY A 124 -9.88 2.34 18.08
N THR A 125 -8.98 2.15 17.12
CA THR A 125 -9.29 2.30 15.68
C THR A 125 -8.45 1.33 14.86
N ILE A 126 -9.03 0.83 13.78
CA ILE A 126 -8.30 0.13 12.72
C ILE A 126 -8.14 1.03 11.49
N TYR A 127 -6.92 1.10 10.98
CA TYR A 127 -6.55 1.77 9.75
C TYR A 127 -6.04 0.76 8.75
N GLN A 128 -6.34 0.98 7.48
CA GLN A 128 -5.76 0.28 6.35
C GLN A 128 -4.78 1.22 5.66
N PHE A 129 -3.56 0.75 5.43
CA PHE A 129 -2.57 1.48 4.64
C PHE A 129 -2.58 0.91 3.23
N VAL A 130 -3.00 1.74 2.27
CA VAL A 130 -3.14 1.34 0.88
C VAL A 130 -1.90 1.76 0.11
N ARG A 131 -1.21 0.79 -0.50
CA ARG A 131 -0.13 1.05 -1.45
C ARG A 131 -0.70 1.33 -2.83
N ILE A 132 -1.08 2.59 -3.06
CA ILE A 132 -1.80 3.04 -4.26
C ILE A 132 -1.18 2.53 -5.57
N GLY A 133 0.16 2.49 -5.66
CA GLY A 133 0.85 2.05 -6.88
C GLY A 133 0.99 0.54 -7.09
N LYS A 134 0.64 -0.32 -6.11
CA LYS A 134 0.87 -1.77 -6.17
C LYS A 134 -0.25 -2.65 -5.60
N GLY A 135 -1.26 -2.08 -4.94
CA GLY A 135 -2.41 -2.83 -4.42
C GLY A 135 -2.18 -3.59 -3.11
N CYS A 136 -0.97 -3.55 -2.55
CA CYS A 136 -0.66 -4.13 -1.24
C CYS A 136 -1.37 -3.36 -0.13
N LEU A 137 -1.95 -4.11 0.80
CA LEU A 137 -2.66 -3.61 1.96
C LEU A 137 -1.95 -4.07 3.23
N SER A 138 -1.80 -3.15 4.17
CA SER A 138 -1.41 -3.47 5.53
C SER A 138 -2.39 -2.81 6.50
N TYR A 139 -2.40 -3.28 7.74
CA TYR A 139 -3.36 -2.82 8.73
C TYR A 139 -2.66 -2.36 9.98
N LEU A 140 -3.19 -1.29 10.58
CA LEU A 140 -2.74 -0.77 11.86
C LEU A 140 -3.92 -0.80 12.83
N VAL A 141 -3.76 -1.52 13.92
CA VAL A 141 -4.72 -1.61 15.02
C VAL A 141 -4.18 -0.78 16.17
N GLU A 142 -4.87 0.29 16.52
CA GLU A 142 -4.55 1.16 17.66
C GLU A 142 -5.54 0.94 18.79
N SER A 143 -5.04 0.90 20.03
CA SER A 143 -5.86 1.00 21.24
C SER A 143 -5.05 1.56 22.40
N ASN A 144 -5.57 2.61 23.03
CA ASN A 144 -5.01 3.23 24.23
C ASN A 144 -3.52 3.65 24.07
N GLY A 145 -3.16 4.15 22.88
CA GLY A 145 -1.81 4.59 22.56
C GLY A 145 -0.84 3.46 22.18
N GLU A 146 -1.29 2.21 22.19
CA GLU A 146 -0.52 1.06 21.68
C GLU A 146 -0.97 0.67 20.29
N VAL A 147 -0.05 0.14 19.50
CA VAL A 147 -0.28 -0.20 18.10
C VAL A 147 0.27 -1.59 17.76
N ALA A 148 -0.52 -2.35 17.00
CA ALA A 148 -0.02 -3.45 16.18
C ALA A 148 -0.12 -3.11 14.69
N ILE A 149 0.84 -3.55 13.90
CA ILE A 149 0.77 -3.50 12.43
C ILE A 149 0.78 -4.93 11.87
N ILE A 150 -0.14 -5.22 10.96
CA ILE A 150 -0.25 -6.48 10.24
C ILE A 150 0.19 -6.29 8.79
N ASP A 151 1.09 -7.16 8.30
CA ASP A 151 1.67 -7.19 6.96
C ASP A 151 2.36 -5.88 6.55
N ALA A 152 3.30 -5.41 7.38
CA ALA A 152 3.98 -4.15 7.15
C ALA A 152 4.79 -4.17 5.83
N ALA A 153 4.43 -3.28 4.91
CA ALA A 153 5.18 -3.07 3.68
C ALA A 153 6.66 -2.67 3.93
N ARG A 154 7.53 -2.92 2.95
CA ARG A 154 8.98 -2.65 3.01
C ARG A 154 9.35 -1.22 3.43
N MET A 155 8.60 -0.24 2.93
CA MET A 155 8.77 1.19 3.21
C MET A 155 8.17 1.45 4.57
N ILE A 156 9.03 1.57 5.59
CA ILE A 156 8.60 1.64 6.99
C ILE A 156 8.29 3.07 7.43
N GLU A 157 8.82 4.06 6.72
CA GLU A 157 8.74 5.48 7.06
C GLU A 157 7.29 5.99 7.16
N PRO A 158 6.33 5.57 6.31
CA PRO A 158 4.93 5.98 6.46
C PRO A 158 4.31 5.54 7.79
N TYR A 159 4.64 4.34 8.28
CA TYR A 159 4.17 3.87 9.58
C TYR A 159 4.80 4.67 10.71
N GLU A 160 6.11 4.94 10.64
CA GLU A 160 6.83 5.72 11.65
C GLU A 160 6.26 7.14 11.76
N GLN A 161 6.00 7.77 10.62
CA GLN A 161 5.39 9.10 10.57
C GLN A 161 3.99 9.06 11.21
N PHE A 162 3.16 8.08 10.84
CA PHE A 162 1.82 7.94 11.40
C PHE A 162 1.85 7.75 12.92
N ILE A 163 2.71 6.85 13.41
CA ILE A 163 2.89 6.57 14.84
C ILE A 163 3.35 7.84 15.58
N SER A 164 4.32 8.57 15.02
CA SER A 164 4.85 9.78 15.63
C SER A 164 3.84 10.93 15.66
N GLU A 165 3.11 11.17 14.56
CA GLU A 165 2.09 12.23 14.46
C GLU A 165 0.96 12.03 15.47
N HIS A 166 0.65 10.78 15.82
CA HIS A 166 -0.41 10.41 16.74
C HIS A 166 0.08 10.08 18.16
N ASN A 167 1.38 10.24 18.45
CA ASN A 167 2.01 9.89 19.74
C ASN A 167 1.72 8.45 20.20
N LEU A 168 1.81 7.49 19.28
CA LEU A 168 1.53 6.08 19.53
C LEU A 168 2.82 5.29 19.85
N LYS A 169 2.65 4.10 20.42
CA LYS A 169 3.72 3.15 20.71
C LYS A 169 3.47 1.85 19.97
N LEU A 170 4.34 1.53 19.02
CA LEU A 170 4.31 0.24 18.33
C LEU A 170 4.79 -0.86 19.28
N THR A 171 3.95 -1.88 19.48
CA THR A 171 4.23 -3.02 20.37
C THR A 171 4.35 -4.34 19.60
N HIS A 172 3.60 -4.50 18.50
CA HIS A 172 3.59 -5.73 17.72
C HIS A 172 3.62 -5.48 16.21
N LEU A 173 4.41 -6.28 15.51
CA LEU A 173 4.39 -6.44 14.05
C LEU A 173 4.02 -7.89 13.77
N LEU A 174 3.03 -8.12 12.92
CA LEU A 174 2.57 -9.47 12.61
C LEU A 174 2.55 -9.65 11.10
N ASP A 175 3.25 -10.65 10.59
CA ASP A 175 3.09 -11.06 9.19
C ASP A 175 2.14 -12.27 9.14
N THR A 176 1.13 -12.20 8.26
CA THR A 176 0.17 -13.28 8.03
C THR A 176 0.85 -14.53 7.46
N HIS A 177 1.90 -14.34 6.66
CA HIS A 177 2.67 -15.38 6.02
C HIS A 177 4.06 -14.85 5.64
N LEU A 178 4.98 -15.74 5.21
CA LEU A 178 6.20 -15.28 4.56
C LEU A 178 5.87 -14.81 3.13
N HIS A 179 5.82 -13.50 2.96
CA HIS A 179 5.54 -12.83 1.68
C HIS A 179 6.57 -13.21 0.61
N ALA A 180 6.12 -13.81 -0.49
CA ALA A 180 6.98 -14.21 -1.62
C ALA A 180 7.08 -13.13 -2.71
N ASP A 181 6.12 -12.22 -2.73
CA ASP A 181 5.95 -11.14 -3.72
C ASP A 181 6.67 -9.85 -3.30
N HIS A 182 6.98 -9.69 -2.01
CA HIS A 182 7.68 -8.53 -1.48
C HIS A 182 8.51 -8.81 -0.22
N ILE A 183 9.42 -7.89 0.09
CA ILE A 183 10.18 -7.91 1.35
C ILE A 183 9.33 -7.21 2.42
N SER A 184 8.92 -7.93 3.46
CA SER A 184 8.25 -7.33 4.62
C SER A 184 9.15 -6.31 5.32
N GLY A 185 8.58 -5.17 5.69
CA GLY A 185 9.20 -4.16 6.55
C GLY A 185 9.02 -4.46 8.04
N GLY A 186 8.21 -5.45 8.40
CA GLY A 186 7.80 -5.75 9.78
C GLY A 186 8.99 -5.99 10.69
N ARG A 187 9.90 -6.87 10.29
CA ARG A 187 11.11 -7.16 11.07
C ARG A 187 11.96 -5.91 11.30
N THR A 188 12.29 -5.18 10.23
CA THR A 188 13.17 -4.00 10.29
C THR A 188 12.56 -2.93 11.20
N LEU A 189 11.26 -2.69 11.09
CA LEU A 189 10.56 -1.74 11.95
C LEU A 189 10.56 -2.21 13.41
N ALA A 190 10.26 -3.49 13.66
CA ALA A 190 10.27 -4.06 15.01
C ALA A 190 11.64 -3.93 15.69
N GLU A 191 12.73 -4.27 15.00
CA GLU A 191 14.10 -4.11 15.50
C GLU A 191 14.44 -2.64 15.80
N LYS A 192 13.99 -1.70 14.97
CA LYS A 192 14.26 -0.26 15.13
C LYS A 192 13.60 0.33 16.37
N VAL A 193 12.38 -0.11 16.70
CA VAL A 193 11.60 0.45 17.82
C VAL A 193 11.55 -0.45 19.07
N GLY A 194 12.11 -1.66 18.99
CA GLY A 194 12.05 -2.64 20.07
C GLY A 194 10.67 -3.27 20.27
N ALA A 195 9.90 -3.43 19.18
CA ALA A 195 8.61 -4.13 19.19
C ALA A 195 8.79 -5.64 18.94
N GLU A 196 7.76 -6.43 19.21
CA GLU A 196 7.77 -7.87 18.92
C GLU A 196 7.42 -8.12 17.45
N TYR A 197 8.20 -8.97 16.78
CA TYR A 197 7.92 -9.42 15.42
C TYR A 197 7.38 -10.85 15.44
N HIS A 198 6.16 -11.02 14.94
CA HIS A 198 5.41 -12.27 14.92
C HIS A 198 5.38 -12.86 13.50
N LEU A 199 5.73 -14.14 13.37
CA LEU A 199 5.77 -14.84 12.08
C LEU A 199 5.32 -16.31 12.24
N PRO A 200 4.59 -16.89 11.28
CA PRO A 200 4.20 -18.28 11.34
C PRO A 200 5.40 -19.22 11.26
N PRO A 201 5.58 -20.16 12.21
CA PRO A 201 6.76 -21.01 12.26
C PRO A 201 6.90 -21.93 11.04
N LYS A 202 5.78 -22.32 10.40
CA LYS A 202 5.79 -23.16 9.20
C LYS A 202 6.28 -22.45 7.94
N ASP A 203 6.26 -21.13 7.94
CA ASP A 203 6.86 -20.31 6.88
C ASP A 203 8.29 -19.85 7.24
N ALA A 204 8.77 -20.22 8.44
CA ALA A 204 10.02 -19.73 9.02
C ALA A 204 11.07 -20.83 9.23
N GLU A 205 10.99 -21.94 8.49
CA GLU A 205 11.93 -23.08 8.64
C GLU A 205 13.38 -22.69 8.33
N GLU A 206 13.59 -21.78 7.37
CA GLU A 206 14.91 -21.27 6.97
C GLU A 206 15.25 -19.90 7.60
N VAL A 207 14.38 -19.38 8.45
CA VAL A 207 14.57 -18.09 9.11
C VAL A 207 15.65 -18.20 10.19
N THR A 208 16.68 -17.37 10.08
CA THR A 208 17.86 -17.38 10.97
C THR A 208 17.84 -16.30 12.06
N TYR A 209 16.78 -15.50 12.09
CA TYR A 209 16.63 -14.38 13.03
C TYR A 209 15.54 -14.68 14.07
N SER A 210 15.55 -13.95 15.18
CA SER A 210 14.56 -14.12 16.25
C SER A 210 13.20 -13.59 15.84
N TYR A 211 12.14 -14.33 16.16
CA TYR A 211 10.74 -13.93 16.01
C TYR A 211 9.91 -14.59 17.12
N THR A 212 8.75 -14.00 17.42
CA THR A 212 7.71 -14.62 18.23
C THR A 212 6.88 -15.52 17.34
N LYS A 213 6.71 -16.79 17.72
CA LYS A 213 5.94 -17.73 16.91
C LYS A 213 4.48 -17.31 16.86
N LEU A 214 3.94 -17.28 15.66
CA LEU A 214 2.52 -17.08 15.44
C LEU A 214 1.83 -18.42 15.19
N GLU A 215 1.09 -18.90 16.18
CA GLU A 215 0.41 -20.20 16.17
C GLU A 215 -1.11 -20.04 16.34
N ASP A 216 -1.86 -21.07 15.95
CA ASP A 216 -3.32 -21.08 16.08
C ASP A 216 -3.76 -20.78 17.51
N GLY A 217 -4.75 -19.89 17.66
CA GLY A 217 -5.29 -19.50 18.96
C GLY A 217 -4.38 -18.59 19.78
N ASN A 218 -3.25 -18.13 19.25
CA ASN A 218 -2.49 -17.06 19.90
C ASN A 218 -3.36 -15.80 20.05
N GLU A 219 -3.25 -15.18 21.22
CA GLU A 219 -3.97 -13.98 21.60
C GLU A 219 -2.96 -12.87 21.83
N ILE A 220 -2.89 -11.92 20.90
CA ILE A 220 -2.05 -10.73 20.99
C ILE A 220 -2.91 -9.56 21.49
N ARG A 221 -2.52 -8.97 22.61
CA ARG A 221 -3.25 -7.84 23.21
C ARG A 221 -2.57 -6.53 22.84
N VAL A 222 -3.35 -5.60 22.29
CA VAL A 222 -2.94 -4.23 21.96
C VAL A 222 -3.82 -3.29 22.74
N GLY A 223 -3.30 -2.63 23.77
CA GLY A 223 -4.13 -1.87 24.71
C GLY A 223 -5.29 -2.71 25.26
N LYS A 224 -6.52 -2.37 24.87
CA LYS A 224 -7.74 -3.11 25.26
C LYS A 224 -8.22 -4.13 24.23
N VAL A 225 -7.75 -4.02 22.99
CA VAL A 225 -8.18 -4.84 21.86
C VAL A 225 -7.43 -6.17 21.87
N LEU A 226 -8.13 -7.23 21.44
CA LEU A 226 -7.57 -8.55 21.24
C LEU A 226 -7.45 -8.85 19.74
N ILE A 227 -6.29 -9.35 19.34
CA ILE A 227 -6.03 -9.91 18.02
C ILE A 227 -5.82 -11.41 18.20
N LYS A 228 -6.68 -12.22 17.58
CA LYS A 228 -6.61 -13.69 17.67
C LYS A 228 -6.11 -14.28 16.36
N ALA A 229 -5.04 -15.07 16.44
CA ALA A 229 -4.49 -15.79 15.31
C ALA A 229 -5.32 -17.05 14.98
N ILE A 230 -5.57 -17.28 13.70
CA ILE A 230 -6.26 -18.44 13.17
C ILE A 230 -5.39 -19.07 12.09
N TYR A 231 -5.00 -20.31 12.29
CA TYR A 231 -4.25 -21.04 11.28
C TYR A 231 -5.12 -21.29 10.03
N SER A 232 -4.67 -20.74 8.90
CA SER A 232 -5.46 -20.66 7.67
C SER A 232 -4.58 -20.98 6.44
N PRO A 233 -4.03 -22.22 6.34
CA PRO A 233 -3.14 -22.57 5.25
C PRO A 233 -3.85 -22.54 3.90
N GLY A 234 -3.09 -22.27 2.85
CA GLY A 234 -3.57 -22.32 1.48
C GLY A 234 -2.67 -21.54 0.52
N HIS A 235 -2.47 -20.25 0.77
CA HIS A 235 -1.54 -19.44 -0.01
C HIS A 235 -0.08 -19.84 0.28
N THR A 236 0.25 -19.92 1.56
CA THR A 236 1.42 -20.61 2.10
C THR A 236 0.98 -21.67 3.11
N ILE A 237 1.91 -22.56 3.48
CA ILE A 237 1.64 -23.57 4.51
C ILE A 237 1.55 -22.98 5.92
N GLY A 238 2.19 -21.82 6.16
CA GLY A 238 2.13 -21.08 7.42
C GLY A 238 1.08 -19.97 7.46
N SER A 239 0.35 -19.72 6.37
CA SER A 239 -0.64 -18.64 6.30
C SER A 239 -1.57 -18.63 7.51
N THR A 240 -1.68 -17.45 8.12
CA THR A 240 -2.40 -17.20 9.36
C THR A 240 -3.26 -15.95 9.20
N SER A 241 -4.54 -16.09 9.54
CA SER A 241 -5.52 -14.99 9.55
C SER A 241 -5.64 -14.42 10.95
N PHE A 242 -6.19 -13.21 11.06
CA PHE A 242 -6.42 -12.57 12.36
C PHE A 242 -7.87 -12.16 12.53
N ILE A 243 -8.47 -12.47 13.68
CA ILE A 243 -9.68 -11.78 14.14
C ILE A 243 -9.26 -10.61 15.00
N VAL A 244 -9.70 -9.40 14.64
CA VAL A 244 -9.46 -8.17 15.39
C VAL A 244 -10.77 -7.74 16.04
N ASP A 245 -10.76 -7.70 17.38
CA ASP A 245 -11.85 -7.19 18.21
C ASP A 245 -13.22 -7.85 17.94
N ASP A 246 -13.24 -9.11 17.49
CA ASP A 246 -14.44 -9.84 17.07
C ASP A 246 -15.28 -9.13 15.98
N GLN A 247 -14.68 -8.18 15.25
CA GLN A 247 -15.33 -7.39 14.21
C GLN A 247 -14.76 -7.60 12.82
N TYR A 248 -13.44 -7.79 12.72
CA TYR A 248 -12.74 -7.87 11.44
C TYR A 248 -11.99 -9.19 11.32
N LEU A 249 -12.03 -9.79 10.13
CA LEU A 249 -11.22 -10.94 9.74
C LEU A 249 -10.18 -10.48 8.72
N LEU A 250 -8.92 -10.37 9.16
CA LEU A 250 -7.80 -10.10 8.28
C LEU A 250 -7.35 -11.43 7.66
N THR A 251 -7.53 -11.58 6.35
CA THR A 251 -7.38 -12.87 5.65
C THR A 251 -6.03 -13.07 5.00
N GLY A 252 -5.14 -12.08 5.08
CA GLY A 252 -3.88 -12.10 4.34
C GLY A 252 -4.14 -12.32 2.85
N ASP A 253 -3.39 -13.25 2.26
CA ASP A 253 -3.52 -13.66 0.86
C ASP A 253 -4.39 -14.91 0.67
N ILE A 254 -5.32 -15.21 1.57
CA ILE A 254 -6.21 -16.38 1.45
C ILE A 254 -7.51 -16.07 0.70
N LEU A 255 -8.21 -15.02 1.13
CA LEU A 255 -9.51 -14.62 0.60
C LEU A 255 -9.48 -13.13 0.29
N PHE A 256 -9.81 -12.77 -0.95
CA PHE A 256 -9.94 -11.40 -1.45
C PHE A 256 -11.42 -11.06 -1.67
N ILE A 257 -11.72 -9.79 -2.02
CA ILE A 257 -13.11 -9.32 -2.22
C ILE A 257 -13.85 -10.16 -3.28
N ASP A 258 -13.21 -10.39 -4.43
CA ASP A 258 -13.80 -11.09 -5.58
C ASP A 258 -12.99 -12.34 -6.02
N SER A 259 -12.01 -12.76 -5.22
CA SER A 259 -11.10 -13.86 -5.58
C SER A 259 -10.44 -14.53 -4.36
N ILE A 260 -9.50 -15.46 -4.60
CA ILE A 260 -8.79 -16.21 -3.56
C ILE A 260 -7.29 -16.22 -3.84
N GLY A 261 -6.51 -16.47 -2.79
CA GLY A 261 -5.07 -16.68 -2.86
C GLY A 261 -4.67 -17.76 -3.84
N ARG A 262 -3.56 -17.54 -4.55
CA ARG A 262 -2.98 -18.63 -5.35
C ARG A 262 -2.11 -19.54 -4.47
N PRO A 263 -2.28 -20.87 -4.54
CA PRO A 263 -1.46 -21.84 -3.80
C PRO A 263 -0.20 -22.29 -4.57
N ASP A 264 0.06 -21.72 -5.75
CA ASP A 264 1.02 -22.24 -6.72
C ASP A 264 2.44 -21.65 -6.60
N LEU A 265 2.62 -20.57 -5.85
CA LEU A 265 3.88 -19.83 -5.80
C LEU A 265 5.08 -20.64 -5.30
N ALA A 266 4.84 -21.63 -4.42
CA ALA A 266 5.87 -22.55 -3.94
C ALA A 266 6.04 -23.80 -4.83
N GLY A 267 5.35 -23.87 -5.98
CA GLY A 267 5.30 -25.07 -6.82
C GLY A 267 4.54 -26.25 -6.21
N LYS A 268 3.76 -26.00 -5.14
CA LYS A 268 2.99 -27.00 -4.36
C LYS A 268 1.49 -26.88 -4.54
N ALA A 269 1.05 -26.45 -5.73
CA ALA A 269 -0.37 -26.20 -6.00
C ALA A 269 -1.25 -27.41 -5.65
N GLU A 270 -0.86 -28.63 -6.04
CA GLU A 270 -1.65 -29.83 -5.74
C GLU A 270 -1.81 -30.10 -4.24
N ASP A 271 -0.74 -29.87 -3.46
CA ASP A 271 -0.76 -30.10 -2.01
C ASP A 271 -1.59 -29.04 -1.27
N TRP A 272 -1.41 -27.76 -1.64
CA TRP A 272 -2.00 -26.64 -0.89
C TRP A 272 -3.40 -26.25 -1.33
N VAL A 273 -3.87 -26.69 -2.50
CA VAL A 273 -5.28 -26.49 -2.93
C VAL A 273 -6.26 -27.13 -1.94
N SER A 274 -5.93 -28.31 -1.38
CA SER A 274 -6.79 -28.96 -0.39
C SER A 274 -6.84 -28.16 0.91
N ASP A 275 -5.70 -27.64 1.36
CA ASP A 275 -5.60 -26.79 2.54
C ASP A 275 -6.41 -25.49 2.36
N LEU A 276 -6.24 -24.82 1.21
CA LEU A 276 -7.00 -23.61 0.86
C LEU A 276 -8.50 -23.89 0.87
N ARG A 277 -8.93 -24.99 0.25
CA ARG A 277 -10.35 -25.39 0.23
C ARG A 277 -10.88 -25.62 1.65
N GLN A 278 -10.13 -26.32 2.51
CA GLN A 278 -10.55 -26.54 3.89
C GLN A 278 -10.63 -25.22 4.68
N THR A 279 -9.69 -24.31 4.46
CA THR A 279 -9.70 -22.97 5.08
C THR A 279 -10.95 -22.19 4.67
N LEU A 280 -11.24 -22.10 3.38
CA LEU A 280 -12.37 -21.31 2.87
C LEU A 280 -13.73 -21.94 3.21
N TYR A 281 -13.88 -23.25 3.04
CA TYR A 281 -15.19 -23.90 3.10
C TYR A 281 -15.53 -24.53 4.44
N ASP A 282 -14.54 -24.81 5.29
CA ASP A 282 -14.76 -25.39 6.61
C ASP A 282 -14.38 -24.41 7.72
N ARG A 283 -13.15 -23.87 7.73
CA ARG A 283 -12.68 -23.00 8.82
C ARG A 283 -13.40 -21.65 8.84
N TYR A 284 -13.36 -20.89 7.75
CA TYR A 284 -13.98 -19.56 7.70
C TYR A 284 -15.50 -19.61 7.85
N LYS A 285 -16.17 -20.68 7.38
CA LYS A 285 -17.61 -20.86 7.60
C LYS A 285 -18.01 -21.12 9.05
N GLN A 286 -17.07 -21.52 9.90
CA GLN A 286 -17.31 -21.70 11.34
C GLN A 286 -17.10 -20.40 12.12
N LEU A 287 -16.55 -19.35 11.49
CA LEU A 287 -16.42 -18.03 12.09
C LEU A 287 -17.76 -17.31 12.07
N ALA A 288 -17.89 -16.25 12.89
CA ALA A 288 -19.13 -15.51 13.01
C ALA A 288 -19.54 -14.83 11.69
N ASP A 289 -20.83 -14.90 11.34
CA ASP A 289 -21.39 -14.38 10.08
C ASP A 289 -21.26 -12.85 9.90
N ASN A 290 -20.90 -12.12 10.96
CA ASN A 290 -20.87 -10.66 10.98
C ASN A 290 -19.46 -10.05 10.91
N LEU A 291 -18.42 -10.86 10.67
CA LEU A 291 -17.05 -10.35 10.51
C LEU A 291 -16.90 -9.62 9.17
N ILE A 292 -16.26 -8.46 9.20
CA ILE A 292 -15.87 -7.72 8.00
C ILE A 292 -14.51 -8.27 7.52
N VAL A 293 -14.45 -8.74 6.28
CA VAL A 293 -13.23 -9.31 5.69
C VAL A 293 -12.29 -8.22 5.19
N LEU A 294 -11.01 -8.31 5.56
CA LEU A 294 -9.95 -7.36 5.25
C LEU A 294 -8.71 -8.10 4.65
N PRO A 295 -8.52 -8.14 3.33
CA PRO A 295 -7.41 -8.87 2.70
C PRO A 295 -6.06 -8.12 2.72
N ALA A 296 -4.94 -8.80 2.46
CA ALA A 296 -3.63 -8.15 2.31
C ALA A 296 -3.31 -7.66 0.88
N LEU A 297 -4.17 -7.99 -0.09
CA LEU A 297 -4.12 -7.46 -1.46
C LEU A 297 -5.51 -7.02 -1.91
N HIS A 298 -5.58 -5.96 -2.70
CA HIS A 298 -6.73 -5.70 -3.56
C HIS A 298 -6.30 -5.77 -5.03
N GLY A 299 -7.16 -6.34 -5.86
CA GLY A 299 -7.02 -6.25 -7.32
C GLY A 299 -7.42 -4.86 -7.82
N ASN A 300 -6.86 -4.46 -8.95
CA ASN A 300 -7.56 -3.62 -9.92
C ASN A 300 -8.30 -4.53 -10.91
#